data_AF-A0A8C2JXD0-F1
#
_entry.id   AF-A0A8C2JXD0-F1
#
_cell.length_a   1.000
_cell.length_b   1.000
_cell.length_c   1.000
_cell.angle_alpha   90.00
_cell.angle_beta   90.00
_cell.angle_gamma   90.00
#
_symmetry.space_group_name_H-M   'P 1'
#
loop_
_entity.id
_entity.type
_entity.pdbx_description
1 polymer ?
#
loop_
_entity_poly.entity_id
_entity_poly.type
_entity_poly.pdbx_seq_one_letter_code
_entity_poly.pdbx_strand_id
1 'polypeptide(L)'
;MTRDDLFNTNATIVATLTAACAQHCPEAMICIISNPVNSTIPITAEVFKKHGVYNPNKIFGVTTLDIVRANAFVAELKDLDPARVNVPVIGGHAGKTIIPLISQCTPKVELPQDQL
;
A
#
# COMPACT_ATOMS: atom_id res chain seq x y z
N MET A 1 -6.95 -20.94 -4.10
CA MET A 1 -7.57 -19.61 -4.07
C MET A 1 -6.87 -18.75 -5.11
N THR A 2 -7.60 -18.32 -6.13
CA THR A 2 -7.11 -17.40 -7.16
C THR A 2 -7.07 -15.96 -6.63
N ARG A 3 -6.48 -15.04 -7.39
CA ARG A 3 -6.55 -13.59 -7.08
C ARG A 3 -8.00 -13.09 -7.05
N ASP A 4 -8.85 -13.63 -7.92
CA ASP A 4 -10.26 -13.25 -8.01
C ASP A 4 -11.07 -13.79 -6.82
N ASP A 5 -10.77 -15.01 -6.36
CA ASP A 5 -11.39 -15.58 -5.15
C ASP A 5 -11.08 -14.72 -3.91
N LEU A 6 -9.83 -14.23 -3.83
CA LEU A 6 -9.38 -13.34 -2.75
C LEU A 6 -10.09 -11.98 -2.84
N PHE A 7 -10.24 -11.43 -4.04
CA PHE A 7 -10.98 -10.18 -4.24
C PHE A 7 -12.42 -10.32 -3.79
N ASN A 8 -13.14 -11.36 -4.24
CA ASN A 8 -14.54 -11.54 -3.89
C ASN A 8 -14.76 -11.66 -2.37
N THR A 9 -13.91 -12.42 -1.70
CA THR A 9 -13.98 -12.60 -0.23
C THR A 9 -13.70 -11.28 0.49
N ASN A 10 -12.58 -10.63 0.16
CA ASN A 10 -12.12 -9.47 0.91
C ASN A 10 -12.88 -8.19 0.56
N ALA A 11 -13.44 -8.08 -0.65
CA ALA A 11 -14.28 -6.94 -1.05
C ALA A 11 -15.50 -6.83 -0.13
N THR A 12 -16.19 -7.94 0.13
CA THR A 12 -17.34 -7.97 1.05
C THR A 12 -16.92 -7.61 2.47
N ILE A 13 -15.84 -8.21 2.98
CA ILE A 13 -15.33 -7.93 4.33
C ILE A 13 -14.99 -6.45 4.49
N VAL A 14 -14.24 -5.87 3.56
CA VAL A 14 -13.85 -4.45 3.60
C VAL A 14 -15.09 -3.56 3.52
N ALA A 15 -16.03 -3.83 2.62
CA ALA A 15 -17.23 -3.02 2.50
C ALA A 15 -18.06 -2.99 3.80
N THR A 16 -18.23 -4.15 4.46
CA THR A 16 -18.95 -4.26 5.72
C THR A 16 -18.25 -3.51 6.85
N LEU A 17 -16.94 -3.71 7.03
CA LEU A 17 -16.18 -3.07 8.11
C LEU A 17 -16.07 -1.56 7.92
N THR A 18 -15.82 -1.11 6.68
CA THR A 18 -15.68 0.33 6.39
C THR A 18 -17.01 1.07 6.48
N ALA A 19 -18.14 0.40 6.22
CA ALA A 19 -19.46 0.97 6.49
C ALA A 19 -19.67 1.21 8.00
N ALA A 20 -19.27 0.27 8.85
CA ALA A 20 -19.31 0.45 10.30
C ALA A 20 -18.39 1.60 10.76
N CYS A 21 -17.19 1.71 10.20
CA CYS A 21 -16.31 2.85 10.48
C CYS A 21 -16.94 4.19 10.05
N ALA A 22 -17.55 4.25 8.87
CA ALA A 22 -18.23 5.45 8.38
C ALA A 22 -19.39 5.88 9.29
N GLN A 23 -20.08 4.93 9.93
CA GLN A 23 -21.21 5.20 10.84
C GLN A 23 -20.75 5.59 12.26
N HIS A 24 -19.68 5.00 12.76
CA HIS A 24 -19.32 5.09 14.18
C HIS A 24 -18.07 5.92 14.47
N CYS A 25 -17.14 6.02 13.53
CA CYS A 25 -15.90 6.78 13.67
C CYS A 25 -15.48 7.46 12.34
N PRO A 26 -16.35 8.27 11.71
CA PRO A 26 -16.11 8.85 10.39
C PRO A 26 -14.84 9.72 10.30
N GLU A 27 -14.39 10.26 11.45
CA GLU A 27 -13.21 11.12 11.54
C GLU A 27 -11.90 10.36 11.82
N ALA A 28 -11.93 9.03 11.97
CA ALA A 28 -10.73 8.22 12.20
C ALA A 28 -9.85 8.14 10.94
N MET A 29 -8.56 7.85 11.14
CA MET A 29 -7.66 7.46 10.04
C MET A 29 -7.93 6.00 9.68
N ILE A 30 -8.29 5.74 8.42
CA ILE A 30 -8.64 4.40 7.94
C ILE A 30 -7.44 3.82 7.18
N CYS A 31 -6.80 2.82 7.77
CA CYS A 31 -5.62 2.16 7.21
C CYS A 31 -5.99 0.76 6.66
N ILE A 32 -6.10 0.63 5.34
CA ILE A 32 -6.50 -0.62 4.68
C ILE A 32 -5.27 -1.46 4.34
N ILE A 33 -5.16 -2.62 4.99
CA ILE A 33 -4.15 -3.66 4.71
C ILE A 33 -4.76 -4.80 3.86
N SER A 34 -6.08 -4.99 3.94
CA SER A 34 -6.79 -6.09 3.27
C SER A 34 -6.53 -6.10 1.77
N ASN A 35 -5.98 -7.21 1.29
CA ASN A 35 -5.69 -7.41 -0.13
C ASN A 35 -6.95 -7.69 -0.95
N PRO A 36 -6.97 -7.33 -2.24
CA PRO A 36 -5.96 -6.55 -2.95
C PRO A 36 -6.11 -5.04 -2.66
N VAL A 37 -5.08 -4.40 -2.08
CA VAL A 37 -5.13 -2.97 -1.67
C VAL A 37 -5.54 -2.04 -2.81
N ASN A 38 -5.09 -2.34 -4.03
CA ASN A 38 -5.41 -1.60 -5.26
C ASN A 38 -6.92 -1.50 -5.53
N SER A 39 -7.72 -2.43 -5.00
CA SER A 39 -9.18 -2.45 -5.19
C SER A 39 -9.94 -2.17 -3.90
N THR A 40 -9.40 -2.54 -2.74
CA THR A 40 -10.07 -2.33 -1.44
C THR A 40 -10.06 -0.86 -1.00
N ILE A 41 -9.08 -0.05 -1.44
CA ILE A 41 -9.10 1.41 -1.21
C ILE A 41 -10.25 2.09 -1.99
N PRO A 42 -10.43 1.85 -3.30
CA PRO A 42 -11.60 2.34 -4.02
C PRO A 42 -12.93 1.91 -3.39
N ILE A 43 -13.04 0.65 -2.93
CA ILE A 43 -14.24 0.17 -2.21
C ILE A 43 -14.49 1.00 -0.96
N THR A 44 -13.46 1.21 -0.13
CA THR A 44 -13.54 2.01 1.10
C THR A 44 -14.00 3.44 0.79
N ALA A 45 -13.42 4.07 -0.23
CA ALA A 45 -13.79 5.42 -0.65
C ALA A 45 -15.27 5.51 -1.06
N GLU A 46 -15.74 4.57 -1.89
CA GLU A 46 -17.13 4.56 -2.35
C GLU A 46 -18.11 4.27 -1.20
N VAL A 47 -17.75 3.40 -0.24
CA VAL A 47 -18.55 3.16 0.96
C VAL A 47 -18.67 4.43 1.80
N PHE A 48 -17.56 5.16 2.03
CA PHE A 48 -17.58 6.42 2.75
C PHE A 48 -18.36 7.52 2.02
N LYS A 49 -18.28 7.58 0.67
CA LYS A 49 -19.08 8.51 -0.15
C LYS A 49 -20.57 8.23 -0.01
N LYS A 50 -20.98 6.96 -0.02
CA LYS A 50 -22.38 6.54 0.20
C LYS A 50 -22.93 6.97 1.56
N HIS A 51 -22.07 7.07 2.58
CA HIS A 51 -22.43 7.55 3.91
C HIS A 51 -22.28 9.07 4.07
N GLY A 52 -21.83 9.80 3.04
CA GLY A 52 -21.68 11.26 3.08
C GLY A 52 -20.52 11.78 3.93
N VAL A 53 -19.58 10.92 4.33
CA VAL A 53 -18.48 11.24 5.27
C VAL A 53 -17.09 11.05 4.66
N TYR A 54 -17.01 10.99 3.33
CA TYR A 54 -15.73 10.77 2.63
C TYR A 54 -14.79 11.95 2.78
N ASN A 55 -13.67 11.72 3.47
CA ASN A 55 -12.52 12.62 3.49
C ASN A 55 -11.31 11.91 2.85
N PRO A 56 -10.85 12.32 1.65
CA PRO A 56 -9.72 11.67 0.98
C PRO A 56 -8.41 11.75 1.77
N ASN A 57 -8.27 12.73 2.68
CA ASN A 57 -7.05 12.90 3.48
C ASN A 57 -6.96 11.92 4.67
N LYS A 58 -7.94 11.03 4.85
CA LYS A 58 -8.03 10.10 5.99
C LYS A 58 -8.09 8.63 5.63
N ILE A 59 -8.06 8.27 4.34
CA ILE A 59 -8.13 6.88 3.87
C ILE A 59 -6.80 6.51 3.21
N PHE A 60 -6.11 5.52 3.77
CA PHE A 60 -4.75 5.14 3.39
C PHE A 60 -4.67 3.66 3.05
N GLY A 61 -4.14 3.35 1.86
CA GLY A 61 -3.73 1.99 1.50
C GLY A 61 -2.34 1.73 2.06
N VAL A 62 -2.19 0.71 2.90
CA VAL A 62 -0.90 0.43 3.55
C VAL A 62 0.00 -0.31 2.56
N THR A 63 0.88 0.44 1.90
CA THR A 63 1.92 -0.08 0.98
C THR A 63 3.32 -0.11 1.61
N THR A 64 3.42 0.26 2.89
CA THR A 64 4.70 0.42 3.60
C THR A 64 5.57 -0.84 3.61
N LEU A 65 4.97 -2.03 3.50
CA LEU A 65 5.72 -3.28 3.37
C LEU A 65 6.61 -3.32 2.12
N ASP A 66 6.18 -2.71 1.01
CA ASP A 66 6.99 -2.66 -0.21
C ASP A 66 8.23 -1.78 -0.01
N ILE A 67 8.08 -0.68 0.75
CA ILE A 67 9.19 0.20 1.16
C ILE A 67 10.15 -0.57 2.07
N VAL A 68 9.63 -1.28 3.07
CA VAL A 68 10.44 -2.12 3.98
C VAL A 68 11.25 -3.16 3.20
N ARG A 69 10.63 -3.82 2.21
CA ARG A 69 11.31 -4.78 1.32
C ARG A 69 12.37 -4.11 0.46
N ALA A 70 12.05 -2.98 -0.17
CA ALA A 70 12.98 -2.24 -1.01
C ALA A 70 14.22 -1.79 -0.21
N ASN A 71 14.02 -1.25 1.00
CA ASN A 71 15.12 -0.87 1.88
C ASN A 71 16.01 -2.06 2.25
N ALA A 72 15.39 -3.20 2.62
CA ALA A 72 16.12 -4.41 2.99
C ALA A 72 16.95 -4.95 1.81
N PHE A 73 16.37 -5.05 0.61
CA PHE A 73 17.05 -5.59 -0.55
C PHE A 73 18.17 -4.66 -1.06
N VAL A 74 17.94 -3.35 -1.09
CA VAL A 74 19.00 -2.40 -1.47
C VAL A 74 20.13 -2.41 -0.45
N ALA A 75 19.82 -2.50 0.84
CA ALA A 75 20.82 -2.59 1.89
C ALA A 75 21.67 -3.86 1.76
N GLU A 76 21.04 -5.00 1.49
CA GLU A 76 21.73 -6.28 1.27
C GLU A 76 22.65 -6.22 0.04
N LEU A 77 22.18 -5.66 -1.08
CA LEU A 77 22.97 -5.53 -2.31
C LEU A 77 24.17 -4.57 -2.19
N LYS A 78 24.09 -3.60 -1.27
CA LYS A 78 25.11 -2.55 -1.09
C LYS A 78 25.89 -2.65 0.21
N ASP A 79 25.67 -3.71 0.99
CA ASP A 79 26.29 -3.92 2.31
C ASP A 79 26.10 -2.69 3.22
N LEU A 80 24.86 -2.21 3.30
CA LEU A 80 24.46 -1.07 4.13
C LEU A 80 23.60 -1.54 5.31
N ASP A 81 23.51 -0.72 6.34
CA ASP A 81 22.50 -0.88 7.39
C ASP A 81 21.11 -0.52 6.82
N PRO A 82 20.13 -1.45 6.77
CA PRO A 82 18.79 -1.18 6.25
C PRO A 82 18.06 -0.07 7.03
N ALA A 83 18.41 0.20 8.28
CA ALA A 83 17.86 1.32 9.04
C ALA A 83 18.31 2.69 8.51
N ARG A 84 19.35 2.73 7.66
CA ARG A 84 19.88 3.94 7.00
C ARG A 84 19.49 4.04 5.53
N VAL A 85 18.77 3.06 4.99
CA VAL A 85 18.32 3.03 3.60
C VAL A 85 16.86 3.46 3.53
N ASN A 86 16.56 4.35 2.57
CA ASN A 86 15.20 4.76 2.24
C ASN A 86 15.02 4.80 0.73
N VAL A 87 14.20 3.88 0.21
CA VAL A 87 13.81 3.77 -1.19
C VAL A 87 12.33 4.14 -1.30
N PRO A 88 11.98 5.24 -1.99
CA PRO A 88 10.59 5.53 -2.29
C PRO A 88 9.98 4.44 -3.19
N VAL A 89 8.78 3.98 -2.86
CA VAL A 89 8.01 3.03 -3.68
C VAL A 89 6.67 3.66 -4.04
N ILE A 90 6.34 3.68 -5.32
CA ILE A 90 5.12 4.31 -5.85
C ILE A 90 4.25 3.32 -6.64
N GLY A 91 3.07 3.78 -7.07
CA GLY A 91 2.15 3.01 -7.90
C GLY A 91 1.07 2.32 -7.05
N GLY A 92 1.09 1.00 -6.99
CA GLY A 92 0.16 0.18 -6.22
C GLY A 92 0.86 -1.00 -5.55
N HIS A 93 0.08 -1.90 -4.95
CA HIS A 93 0.52 -3.04 -4.16
C HIS A 93 0.21 -4.39 -4.84
N ALA A 94 0.51 -4.51 -6.13
CA ALA A 94 0.32 -5.77 -6.86
C ALA A 94 1.27 -5.93 -8.06
N GLY A 95 2.23 -6.87 -7.97
CA GLY A 95 3.13 -7.22 -9.07
C GLY A 95 3.78 -5.97 -9.69
N LYS A 96 3.68 -5.84 -11.02
CA LYS A 96 4.24 -4.71 -11.79
C LYS A 96 3.71 -3.31 -11.43
N THR A 97 2.69 -3.21 -10.57
CA THR A 97 2.23 -1.90 -10.07
C THR A 97 3.10 -1.36 -8.94
N ILE A 98 3.92 -2.20 -8.31
CA ILE A 98 4.89 -1.81 -7.28
C ILE A 98 6.13 -1.28 -8.00
N ILE A 99 6.43 0.01 -7.85
CA ILE A 99 7.53 0.66 -8.59
C ILE A 99 8.53 1.26 -7.58
N PRO A 100 9.63 0.55 -7.26
CA PRO A 100 10.69 1.08 -6.42
C PRO A 100 11.53 2.11 -7.20
N LEU A 101 11.60 3.34 -6.70
CA LEU A 101 12.37 4.42 -7.30
C LEU A 101 13.81 4.40 -6.79
N ILE A 102 14.58 3.41 -7.22
CA ILE A 102 15.99 3.22 -6.82
C ILE A 102 16.82 4.49 -7.07
N SER A 103 16.51 5.23 -8.14
CA SER A 103 17.18 6.50 -8.48
C SER A 103 17.01 7.60 -7.42
N GLN A 104 16.04 7.47 -6.50
CA GLN A 104 15.78 8.41 -5.40
C GLN A 104 16.17 7.82 -4.03
N CYS A 105 16.87 6.68 -4.00
CA CYS A 105 17.33 6.06 -2.77
C CYS A 105 18.24 7.01 -1.96
N THR A 106 18.06 7.01 -0.64
CA THR A 106 18.95 7.66 0.32
C THR A 106 19.58 6.60 1.23
N PRO A 107 20.93 6.50 1.33
CA PRO A 107 21.92 7.22 0.54
C PRO A 107 21.84 6.87 -0.95
N LYS A 108 22.45 7.71 -1.81
CA LYS A 108 22.50 7.43 -3.26
C LYS A 108 23.18 6.08 -3.50
N VAL A 109 22.53 5.22 -4.29
CA VAL A 109 23.07 3.93 -4.74
C VAL A 109 23.12 3.89 -6.26
N GLU A 110 24.11 3.19 -6.81
CA GLU A 110 24.22 2.93 -8.25
C GLU A 110 24.20 1.41 -8.45
N LEU A 111 23.18 0.90 -9.15
CA LEU A 111 23.03 -0.50 -9.50
C LEU A 111 23.20 -0.66 -11.03
N PRO A 112 23.91 -1.69 -11.51
CA PRO A 112 23.93 -2.03 -12.92
C PRO A 112 22.54 -2.53 -13.38
N GLN A 113 22.26 -2.44 -14.68
CA GLN A 113 20.93 -2.67 -15.25
C GLN A 113 20.36 -4.07 -15.00
N ASP A 114 21.22 -5.07 -14.84
CA ASP A 114 20.88 -6.46 -14.53
C ASP A 114 20.46 -6.68 -13.06
N GLN A 115 20.70 -5.70 -12.20
CA GLN A 115 20.29 -5.69 -10.78
C GLN A 115 19.09 -4.77 -10.51
N LEU A 116 18.47 -4.20 -11.55
CA LEU A 116 17.26 -3.36 -11.48
C LEU A 116 15.98 -4.14 -11.79
#